data_AF-A0A8G2E0B3-F1
#
_entry.id   AF-A0A8G2E0B3-F1
#
_cell.length_a   1.000
_cell.length_b   1.000
_cell.length_c   1.000
_cell.angle_alpha   90.00
_cell.angle_beta   90.00
_cell.angle_gamma   90.00
#
_symmetry.space_group_name_H-M   'P 1'
#
loop_
_entity.id
_entity.type
_entity.pdbx_description
1 polymer ?
#
loop_
_entity_poly.entity_id
_entity_poly.type
_entity_poly.pdbx_seq_one_letter_code
_entity_poly.pdbx_strand_id
1 'polypeptide(L)'
;MARLPRRIWSDEDWQQIQRGYLPREMNEKWIVFAEEEVVLLHRSWTGHGLFAATFAPVDGGGRRIAGAVVERDTERYEGTDDAYDCILLELVLAAIVLGEPAPELRSELVELTRRKAGSADAPADLILHSLLGVRNDAGPAPTEGGRARV
;
A
#
# COMPACT_ATOMS: atom_id res chain seq x y z
N MET A 1 5.31 -9.08 -19.72
CA MET A 1 5.90 -7.87 -19.12
C MET A 1 4.97 -7.45 -18.00
N ALA A 2 5.46 -7.39 -16.76
CA ALA A 2 4.64 -6.99 -15.64
C ALA A 2 4.12 -5.56 -15.86
N ARG A 3 2.81 -5.35 -15.69
CA ARG A 3 2.23 -3.99 -15.71
C ARG A 3 2.76 -3.23 -14.49
N LEU A 4 3.05 -1.94 -14.67
CA LEU A 4 3.46 -1.05 -13.57
C LEU A 4 2.46 0.11 -13.42
N PRO A 5 2.28 0.61 -12.18
CA PRO A 5 1.60 1.89 -11.93
C PRO A 5 2.25 3.02 -12.74
N ARG A 6 1.42 3.95 -13.24
CA ARG A 6 1.88 5.07 -14.08
C ARG A 6 2.00 6.39 -13.33
N ARG A 7 1.54 6.44 -12.08
CA ARG A 7 1.60 7.64 -11.24
C ARG A 7 3.03 8.13 -11.09
N ILE A 8 3.18 9.46 -11.11
CA ILE A 8 4.39 10.15 -10.68
C ILE A 8 4.07 10.73 -9.30
N TRP A 9 4.91 10.39 -8.33
CA TRP A 9 4.86 10.90 -6.97
C TRP A 9 5.75 12.12 -6.88
N SER A 10 5.27 13.18 -6.23
CA SER A 10 6.09 14.36 -5.97
C SER A 10 7.29 14.02 -5.07
N ASP A 11 8.26 14.93 -4.98
CA ASP A 11 9.38 14.73 -4.04
C ASP A 11 8.90 14.71 -2.58
N GLU A 12 7.82 15.44 -2.26
CA GLU A 12 7.19 15.42 -0.93
C GLU A 12 6.49 14.07 -0.66
N ASP A 13 5.74 13.56 -1.64
CA ASP A 13 5.13 12.23 -1.57
C ASP A 13 6.22 11.18 -1.35
N TRP A 14 7.33 11.27 -2.10
CA TRP A 14 8.44 10.35 -1.98
C TRP A 14 9.07 10.39 -0.58
N GLN A 15 9.29 11.58 -0.01
CA GLN A 15 9.80 11.70 1.36
C GLN A 15 8.85 11.05 2.39
N GLN A 16 7.54 11.14 2.18
CA GLN A 16 6.58 10.48 3.06
C GLN A 16 6.55 8.97 2.84
N ILE A 17 6.64 8.50 1.61
CA ILE A 17 6.77 7.07 1.26
C ILE A 17 8.03 6.48 1.90
N GLN A 18 9.15 7.20 1.88
CA GLN A 18 10.38 6.76 2.54
C GLN A 18 10.27 6.65 4.05
N ARG A 19 9.45 7.49 4.70
CA ARG A 19 9.14 7.36 6.14
C ARG A 19 8.29 6.12 6.44
N GLY A 20 7.60 5.58 5.44
CA GLY A 20 6.79 4.38 5.55
C GLY A 20 5.51 4.56 6.36
N TYR A 21 4.92 3.43 6.75
CA TYR A 21 3.72 3.34 7.56
C TYR A 21 3.81 2.13 8.50
N LEU A 22 3.62 2.36 9.79
CA LEU A 22 3.55 1.31 10.80
C LEU A 22 2.16 1.29 11.45
N PRO A 23 1.48 0.12 11.46
CA PRO A 23 0.16 -0.03 12.06
C PRO A 23 0.24 0.14 13.57
N ARG A 24 -0.80 0.74 14.18
CA ARG A 24 -0.93 0.88 15.64
C ARG A 24 -2.04 0.02 16.22
N GLU A 25 -3.08 -0.18 15.43
CA GLU A 25 -4.26 -0.93 15.77
C GLU A 25 -4.41 -2.16 14.87
N MET A 26 -5.18 -3.14 15.34
CA MET A 26 -5.37 -4.41 14.64
C MET A 26 -6.07 -4.27 13.26
N ASN A 27 -6.77 -3.16 13.03
CA ASN A 27 -7.49 -2.89 11.78
C ASN A 27 -6.62 -2.23 10.70
N GLU A 28 -5.38 -1.85 11.02
CA GLU A 28 -4.39 -1.34 10.07
C GLU A 28 -3.66 -2.51 9.42
N LYS A 29 -3.92 -2.76 8.14
CA LYS A 29 -3.54 -4.03 7.48
C LYS A 29 -2.16 -4.03 6.81
N TRP A 30 -1.50 -2.89 6.78
CA TRP A 30 -0.28 -2.70 6.01
C TRP A 30 0.87 -2.20 6.88
N ILE A 31 2.03 -2.80 6.68
CA ILE A 31 3.34 -2.29 7.09
C ILE A 31 4.04 -1.88 5.80
N VAL A 32 4.50 -0.63 5.73
CA VAL A 32 5.22 -0.10 4.56
C VAL A 32 6.53 0.50 5.04
N PHE A 33 7.64 0.15 4.40
CA PHE A 33 8.95 0.73 4.69
C PHE A 33 9.79 0.77 3.43
N ALA A 34 10.77 1.67 3.39
CA ALA A 34 11.68 1.83 2.26
C ALA A 34 13.10 1.40 2.63
N GLU A 35 13.73 0.65 1.74
CA GLU A 35 15.16 0.36 1.73
C GLU A 35 15.74 1.01 0.47
N GLU A 36 16.45 2.12 0.66
CA GLU A 36 16.95 2.96 -0.44
C GLU A 36 15.83 3.41 -1.41
N GLU A 37 15.75 2.78 -2.57
CA GLU A 37 14.80 3.04 -3.65
C GLU A 37 13.71 1.97 -3.76
N VAL A 38 13.73 0.97 -2.88
CA VAL A 38 12.76 -0.13 -2.87
C VAL A 38 11.78 0.05 -1.72
N VAL A 39 10.49 0.11 -2.03
CA VAL A 39 9.42 0.18 -1.04
C VAL A 39 8.79 -1.20 -0.87
N LEU A 40 8.82 -1.69 0.36
CA LEU A 40 8.33 -3.01 0.75
C LEU A 40 6.97 -2.86 1.43
N LEU A 41 5.97 -3.60 0.94
CA LEU A 41 4.59 -3.58 1.44
C LEU A 41 4.24 -4.96 1.98
N HIS A 42 3.97 -5.02 3.28
CA HIS A 42 3.68 -6.25 4.01
C HIS A 42 2.29 -6.19 4.63
N ARG A 43 1.64 -7.36 4.76
CA ARG A 43 0.44 -7.50 5.58
C ARG A 43 0.82 -7.47 7.07
N SER A 44 0.17 -6.62 7.86
CA SER A 44 0.54 -6.39 9.26
C SER A 44 0.43 -7.62 10.15
N TRP A 45 -0.64 -8.41 9.96
CA TRP A 45 -0.97 -9.57 10.79
C TRP A 45 -0.12 -10.82 10.53
N THR A 46 0.36 -11.03 9.30
CA THR A 46 1.17 -12.21 8.93
C THR A 46 2.63 -11.87 8.68
N GLY A 47 2.95 -10.59 8.46
CA GLY A 47 4.28 -10.15 8.01
C GLY A 47 4.62 -10.54 6.57
N HIS A 48 3.70 -11.14 5.82
CA HIS A 48 3.95 -11.53 4.42
C HIS A 48 4.18 -10.29 3.55
N GLY A 49 5.30 -10.26 2.83
CA GLY A 49 5.60 -9.23 1.85
C GLY A 49 4.82 -9.50 0.57
N LEU A 50 3.94 -8.57 0.17
CA LEU A 50 3.13 -8.70 -1.04
C LEU A 50 3.79 -8.00 -2.22
N PHE A 51 4.44 -6.86 -1.97
CA PHE A 51 5.07 -6.06 -3.01
C PHE A 51 6.45 -5.58 -2.59
N ALA A 52 7.38 -5.58 -3.53
CA ALA A 52 8.61 -4.80 -3.49
C ALA A 52 8.64 -3.90 -4.73
N ALA A 53 8.46 -2.59 -4.56
CA ALA A 53 8.37 -1.62 -5.64
C ALA A 53 9.65 -0.78 -5.72
N THR A 54 10.37 -0.86 -6.84
CA THR A 54 11.56 -0.06 -7.10
C THR A 54 11.15 1.28 -7.71
N PHE A 55 11.54 2.37 -7.08
CA PHE A 55 11.33 3.73 -7.55
C PHE A 55 12.54 4.23 -8.36
N ALA A 56 12.27 5.11 -9.31
CA ALA A 56 13.29 5.84 -10.04
C ALA A 56 12.88 7.31 -10.20
N PRO A 57 13.84 8.25 -10.22
CA PRO A 57 13.57 9.64 -10.51
C PRO A 57 13.01 9.81 -11.93
N VAL A 58 12.21 10.85 -12.12
CA VAL A 58 11.69 11.26 -13.42
C VAL A 58 12.31 12.60 -13.81
N ASP A 59 12.67 12.74 -15.10
CA ASP A 59 13.12 14.02 -15.63
C ASP A 59 12.04 15.09 -15.42
N GLY A 60 12.38 16.18 -14.75
CA GLY A 60 11.43 17.23 -14.38
C GLY A 60 10.88 17.14 -12.95
N GLY A 61 11.32 16.14 -12.16
CA GLY A 61 11.04 16.05 -10.72
C GLY A 61 10.10 14.91 -10.34
N GLY A 62 10.17 14.50 -9.07
CA GLY A 62 9.40 13.38 -8.55
C GLY A 62 9.96 12.02 -8.94
N ARG A 63 9.19 10.98 -8.57
CA ARG A 63 9.56 9.57 -8.79
C ARG A 63 8.42 8.77 -9.36
N ARG A 64 8.74 7.64 -9.99
CA ARG A 64 7.78 6.64 -10.45
C ARG A 64 8.25 5.24 -10.10
N ILE A 65 7.35 4.28 -10.09
CA ILE A 65 7.69 2.87 -9.99
C ILE A 65 8.30 2.43 -11.34
N ALA A 66 9.53 1.94 -11.29
CA ALA A 66 10.28 1.44 -12.44
C ALA A 66 10.37 -0.09 -12.48
N GLY A 67 10.07 -0.76 -11.37
CA GLY A 67 9.98 -2.21 -11.26
C GLY A 67 9.14 -2.62 -10.05
N ALA A 68 8.55 -3.81 -10.12
CA ALA A 68 7.83 -4.40 -9.00
C ALA A 68 8.02 -5.92 -8.98
N VAL A 69 8.28 -6.45 -7.79
CA VAL A 69 8.18 -7.88 -7.49
C VAL A 69 6.90 -8.08 -6.67
N VAL A 70 6.10 -9.07 -7.06
CA VAL A 70 4.81 -9.38 -6.43
C VAL A 70 4.84 -10.81 -5.94
N GLU A 71 4.34 -11.04 -4.73
CA GLU A 71 4.13 -12.40 -4.20
C GLU A 71 3.13 -13.15 -5.11
N ARG A 72 3.39 -14.43 -5.38
CA ARG A 72 2.56 -15.28 -6.24
C ARG A 72 2.20 -16.62 -5.59
N ASP A 73 2.70 -16.90 -4.39
CA ASP A 73 2.22 -17.99 -3.56
C ASP A 73 0.76 -17.72 -3.15
N THR A 74 -0.15 -18.53 -3.68
CA THR A 74 -1.61 -18.38 -3.47
C THR A 74 -2.02 -18.60 -2.03
N GLU A 75 -1.21 -19.25 -1.19
CA GLU A 75 -1.47 -19.36 0.25
C GLU A 75 -1.19 -18.04 0.99
N ARG A 76 -0.38 -17.16 0.40
CA ARG A 76 0.05 -15.88 0.98
C ARG A 76 -0.64 -14.69 0.34
N TYR A 77 -0.95 -14.77 -0.95
CA TYR A 77 -1.60 -13.73 -1.73
C TYR A 77 -2.44 -14.30 -2.87
N GLU A 78 -3.74 -14.04 -2.83
CA GLU A 78 -4.70 -14.47 -3.86
C GLU A 78 -4.70 -13.58 -5.14
N GLY A 79 -3.81 -12.59 -5.22
CA GLY A 79 -3.68 -11.73 -6.39
C GLY A 79 -2.88 -12.41 -7.51
N THR A 80 -3.53 -12.62 -8.64
CA THR A 80 -2.96 -13.26 -9.83
C THR A 80 -3.05 -12.38 -11.09
N ASP A 81 -3.53 -11.15 -10.95
CA ASP A 81 -3.80 -10.23 -12.05
C ASP A 81 -3.00 -8.93 -11.89
N ASP A 82 -2.15 -8.62 -12.87
CA ASP A 82 -1.27 -7.46 -12.82
C ASP A 82 -2.03 -6.11 -12.75
N ALA A 83 -3.25 -6.02 -13.30
CA ALA A 83 -4.05 -4.79 -13.21
C ALA A 83 -4.51 -4.56 -11.77
N TYR A 84 -5.04 -5.60 -11.13
CA TYR A 84 -5.40 -5.60 -9.72
C TYR A 84 -4.20 -5.23 -8.84
N ASP A 85 -3.04 -5.81 -9.10
CA ASP A 85 -1.82 -5.57 -8.34
C ASP A 85 -1.34 -4.13 -8.46
N CYS A 86 -1.37 -3.56 -9.67
CA CYS A 86 -1.01 -2.15 -9.89
C CYS A 86 -1.90 -1.22 -9.07
N ILE A 87 -3.22 -1.46 -9.10
CA ILE A 87 -4.18 -0.63 -8.37
C ILE A 87 -3.99 -0.80 -6.87
N LEU A 88 -3.82 -2.03 -6.37
CA LEU A 88 -3.63 -2.26 -4.94
C LEU A 88 -2.33 -1.62 -4.43
N LEU A 89 -1.22 -1.78 -5.16
CA LEU A 89 0.06 -1.17 -4.84
C LEU A 89 -0.05 0.36 -4.78
N GLU A 90 -0.60 0.98 -5.83
CA GLU A 90 -0.77 2.43 -5.88
C GLU A 90 -1.71 2.93 -4.77
N LEU A 91 -2.78 2.20 -4.50
CA LEU A 91 -3.77 2.58 -3.49
C LEU A 91 -3.24 2.43 -2.06
N VAL A 92 -2.40 1.44 -1.75
CA VAL A 92 -1.74 1.37 -0.43
C VAL A 92 -0.82 2.58 -0.23
N LEU A 93 -0.02 2.93 -1.23
CA LEU A 93 0.85 4.11 -1.12
C LEU A 93 0.03 5.40 -0.97
N ALA A 94 -0.97 5.61 -1.82
CA ALA A 94 -1.81 6.81 -1.80
C ALA A 94 -2.67 6.90 -0.52
N ALA A 95 -3.46 5.87 -0.21
CA ALA A 95 -4.44 5.91 0.86
C ALA A 95 -3.84 5.65 2.24
N ILE A 96 -2.89 4.71 2.35
CA ILE A 96 -2.35 4.30 3.65
C ILE A 96 -1.13 5.13 4.01
N VAL A 97 -0.21 5.37 3.08
CA VAL A 97 1.01 6.13 3.38
C VAL A 97 0.78 7.64 3.29
N LEU A 98 0.17 8.13 2.21
CA LEU A 98 -0.06 9.57 2.02
C LEU A 98 -1.34 10.06 2.69
N GLY A 99 -2.39 9.25 2.73
CA GLY A 99 -3.67 9.58 3.39
C GLY A 99 -4.71 10.09 2.41
N GLU A 100 -4.50 9.83 1.14
CA GLU A 100 -5.34 10.34 0.07
C GLU A 100 -6.67 9.56 -0.03
N PRO A 101 -7.77 10.26 -0.36
CA PRO A 101 -9.06 9.63 -0.58
C PRO A 101 -9.12 8.80 -1.87
N ALA A 102 -8.21 9.00 -2.84
CA ALA A 102 -8.04 8.24 -4.08
C ALA A 102 -9.32 7.50 -4.59
N PRO A 103 -10.43 8.21 -4.86
CA PRO A 103 -11.73 7.59 -5.09
C PRO A 103 -11.78 6.77 -6.39
N GLU A 104 -11.01 7.17 -7.41
CA GLU A 104 -10.92 6.47 -8.70
C GLU A 104 -10.24 5.10 -8.52
N LEU A 105 -9.09 5.06 -7.83
CA LEU A 105 -8.39 3.81 -7.52
C LEU A 105 -9.24 2.87 -6.65
N ARG A 106 -9.95 3.40 -5.66
CA ARG A 106 -10.88 2.63 -4.83
C ARG A 106 -12.01 2.02 -5.67
N SER A 107 -12.58 2.80 -6.59
CA SER A 107 -13.65 2.34 -7.47
C SER A 107 -13.15 1.25 -8.44
N GLU A 108 -11.98 1.44 -9.04
CA GLU A 108 -11.38 0.45 -9.93
C GLU A 108 -11.05 -0.86 -9.19
N LEU A 109 -10.52 -0.78 -7.96
CA LEU A 109 -10.25 -1.97 -7.15
C LEU A 109 -11.53 -2.74 -6.81
N VAL A 110 -12.62 -2.04 -6.48
CA VAL A 110 -13.93 -2.67 -6.21
C VAL A 110 -14.44 -3.39 -7.46
N GLU A 111 -14.39 -2.74 -8.62
CA GLU A 111 -14.82 -3.33 -9.88
C GLU A 111 -13.99 -4.56 -10.26
N LEU A 112 -12.67 -4.50 -10.12
CA LEU A 112 -11.80 -5.65 -10.35
C LEU A 112 -12.05 -6.78 -9.35
N THR A 113 -12.32 -6.45 -8.08
CA THR A 113 -12.63 -7.45 -7.06
C THR A 113 -13.94 -8.15 -7.37
N ARG A 114 -15.00 -7.44 -7.77
CA ARG A 114 -16.32 -8.01 -8.10
C ARG A 114 -16.31 -8.92 -9.32
N ARG A 115 -15.35 -8.73 -10.24
CA ARG A 115 -15.16 -9.60 -11.40
C ARG A 115 -14.61 -10.98 -11.03
N LYS A 116 -14.01 -11.13 -9.84
CA LYS A 116 -13.59 -12.45 -9.34
C LYS A 116 -14.82 -13.25 -8.90
N ALA A 117 -14.76 -14.56 -9.02
CA ALA A 117 -15.87 -15.43 -8.61
C ALA A 117 -16.10 -15.29 -7.08
N GLY A 118 -17.36 -15.15 -6.66
CA GLY A 118 -17.75 -15.11 -5.24
C GLY A 118 -17.81 -13.72 -4.59
N SER A 119 -17.54 -12.63 -5.32
CA SER A 119 -17.52 -11.25 -4.79
C SER A 119 -18.47 -10.29 -5.51
N ALA A 120 -19.28 -10.76 -6.46
CA ALA A 120 -20.13 -9.91 -7.31
C ALA A 120 -21.08 -9.00 -6.51
N ASP A 121 -21.70 -9.52 -5.45
CA ASP A 121 -22.68 -8.79 -4.63
C ASP A 121 -22.07 -8.13 -3.38
N ALA A 122 -20.74 -8.20 -3.22
CA ALA A 122 -20.10 -7.67 -2.03
C ALA A 122 -20.19 -6.12 -1.98
N PRO A 123 -20.57 -5.54 -0.80
CA PRO A 123 -20.53 -4.10 -0.59
C PRO A 123 -19.13 -3.53 -0.79
N ALA A 124 -19.05 -2.35 -1.41
CA ALA A 124 -17.77 -1.70 -1.75
C ALA A 124 -16.93 -1.37 -0.50
N ASP A 125 -17.59 -0.91 0.57
CA ASP A 125 -17.00 -0.64 1.88
C ASP A 125 -16.40 -1.90 2.50
N LEU A 126 -17.09 -3.04 2.41
CA LEU A 126 -16.58 -4.31 2.90
C LEU A 126 -15.34 -4.78 2.12
N ILE A 127 -15.37 -4.65 0.78
CA ILE A 127 -14.21 -4.97 -0.09
C ILE A 127 -13.02 -4.11 0.33
N LEU A 128 -13.19 -2.79 0.37
CA LEU A 128 -12.13 -1.85 0.67
C LEU A 128 -11.59 -2.05 2.09
N HIS A 129 -12.46 -2.26 3.07
CA HIS A 129 -12.06 -2.57 4.44
C HIS A 129 -11.26 -3.88 4.50
N SER A 130 -11.67 -4.92 3.75
CA SER A 130 -10.95 -6.19 3.70
C SER A 130 -9.53 -6.03 3.16
N LEU A 131 -9.37 -5.26 2.09
CA LEU A 131 -8.11 -5.10 1.36
C LEU A 131 -7.17 -4.07 1.99
N LEU A 132 -7.68 -2.90 2.37
CA LEU A 132 -6.88 -1.77 2.86
C LEU A 132 -6.83 -1.69 4.40
N GLY A 133 -7.89 -2.12 5.07
CA GLY A 133 -8.08 -1.83 6.50
C GLY A 133 -8.53 -0.39 6.71
N VAL A 134 -8.29 0.13 7.91
CA VAL A 134 -8.58 1.52 8.28
C VAL A 134 -7.27 2.21 8.65
N ARG A 135 -6.86 3.22 7.88
CA ARG A 135 -5.71 4.06 8.23
C ARG A 135 -5.99 4.82 9.52
N ASN A 136 -5.00 4.92 10.38
CA ASN A 136 -5.04 5.79 11.54
C ASN A 136 -4.35 7.12 11.22
N ASP A 137 -5.12 8.21 11.21
CA ASP A 137 -4.60 9.56 10.93
C ASP A 137 -3.95 10.23 12.15
N ALA A 138 -4.01 9.61 13.32
CA ALA A 138 -3.29 10.12 14.47
C ALA A 138 -1.78 9.98 14.18
N GLY A 139 -1.06 11.12 14.11
CA GLY A 139 0.42 11.15 14.07
C GLY A 139 1.03 10.37 15.25
N PRO A 140 2.33 9.99 15.22
CA PRO A 140 2.94 9.11 16.24
C PRO A 140 2.51 9.57 17.62
N ALA A 141 1.95 8.64 18.41
CA ALA A 141 1.70 8.92 19.81
C ALA A 141 3.03 9.43 20.38
N PRO A 142 3.05 10.58 21.08
CA PRO A 142 4.29 11.09 21.63
C PRO A 142 4.89 9.96 22.47
N THR A 143 6.09 9.51 22.09
CA THR A 143 6.85 8.57 22.90
C THR A 143 7.04 9.24 24.24
N GLU A 144 6.33 8.77 25.28
CA GLU A 144 6.56 9.24 26.63
C GLU A 144 8.05 9.06 26.93
N GLY A 145 8.72 10.19 27.05
CA GLY A 145 10.16 10.28 27.21
C GLY A 145 10.63 9.46 28.40
N GLY A 146 11.76 8.80 28.16
CA GLY A 146 12.57 8.04 29.11
C GLY A 146 12.29 8.30 30.59
N ARG A 147 11.70 7.30 31.25
CA ARG A 147 12.08 7.02 32.63
C ARG A 147 13.50 6.46 32.61
N ALA A 148 14.45 7.33 32.93
CA ALA A 148 15.77 6.92 33.36
C ALA A 148 15.61 5.83 34.43
N ARG A 149 16.32 4.72 34.22
CA ARG A 149 16.50 3.69 35.24
C ARG A 149 17.27 4.29 36.42
N VAL A 150 16.82 3.87 37.62
CA VAL A 150 17.48 3.86 38.95
C VAL A 150 18.87 4.48 39.07
#